data_AF-A0A1S3YCZ1-F1
#
_entry.id   AF-A0A1S3YCZ1-F1
#
_cell.length_a   1.000
_cell.length_b   1.000
_cell.length_c   1.000
_cell.angle_alpha   90.00
_cell.angle_beta   90.00
_cell.angle_gamma   90.00
#
_symmetry.space_group_name_H-M   'P 1'
#
loop_
_entity.id
_entity.type
_entity.pdbx_description
1 polymer ?
#
loop_
_entity_poly.entity_id
_entity_poly.type
_entity_poly.pdbx_seq_one_letter_code
_entity_poly.pdbx_strand_id
1 'polypeptide(L)'
;MVNHNQDDESCTKPLGRCSVFYYGVGHMLNDITSACWFTYLLVFLTDIGLSPSDAAVVMLSGQVADGLTTVFAGELIDRFGHFKVWHLAGSVLVGVSFSSVFGGCLPCKLIGSDSVMLQTIGYSVFAAIFNVGWAATQVSHMSMVNCITLNSTSRVVLASCRNAFTMIANLSLYAVAFAVFNVVGAGTPAAIENQYRWIAYISIFIGSCFVGVFHLGTREPRSAHVLFSLF
;
A
#
# COMPACT_ATOMS: atom_id res chain seq x y z
N MET A 1 7.47 -35.82 -16.26
CA MET A 1 6.55 -35.17 -17.23
C MET A 1 5.09 -35.16 -16.72
N VAL A 2 4.83 -35.06 -15.41
CA VAL A 2 3.49 -35.31 -14.81
C VAL A 2 2.92 -34.11 -13.99
N ASN A 3 3.64 -32.99 -13.83
CA ASN A 3 3.15 -31.90 -12.98
C ASN A 3 2.32 -30.81 -13.70
N HIS A 4 2.32 -30.72 -15.03
CA HIS A 4 1.61 -29.61 -15.69
C HIS A 4 0.08 -29.80 -15.70
N ASN A 5 -0.39 -31.03 -15.93
CA ASN A 5 -1.83 -31.31 -16.06
C ASN A 5 -2.61 -31.21 -14.73
N GLN A 6 -1.96 -31.43 -13.57
CA GLN A 6 -2.62 -31.33 -12.26
C GLN A 6 -2.77 -29.88 -11.78
N ASP A 7 -1.83 -29.00 -12.13
CA ASP A 7 -1.88 -27.59 -11.78
C ASP A 7 -2.95 -26.85 -12.62
N ASP A 8 -3.11 -27.22 -13.89
CA ASP A 8 -4.14 -26.69 -14.79
C ASP A 8 -5.57 -27.17 -14.38
N GLU A 9 -5.72 -28.42 -13.92
CA GLU A 9 -6.97 -28.91 -13.31
C GLU A 9 -7.29 -28.28 -11.96
N SER A 10 -6.28 -27.85 -11.20
CA SER A 10 -6.45 -27.11 -9.95
C SER A 10 -6.97 -25.69 -10.20
N CYS A 11 -6.46 -25.03 -11.24
CA CYS A 11 -6.78 -23.63 -11.56
C CYS A 11 -8.22 -23.41 -12.09
N THR A 12 -8.87 -24.49 -12.55
CA THR A 12 -10.26 -24.50 -13.06
C THR A 12 -11.30 -24.82 -11.98
N LYS A 13 -10.89 -25.44 -10.86
CA LYS A 13 -11.77 -25.77 -9.73
C LYS A 13 -12.12 -24.51 -8.92
N PRO A 14 -13.32 -24.47 -8.31
CA PRO A 14 -13.71 -23.37 -7.44
C PRO A 14 -12.75 -23.25 -6.25
N LEU A 15 -12.30 -22.01 -5.96
CA LEU A 15 -11.33 -21.73 -4.91
C LEU A 15 -11.90 -22.02 -3.51
N GLY A 16 -11.06 -22.57 -2.64
CA GLY A 16 -11.38 -22.73 -1.22
C GLY A 16 -11.53 -21.38 -0.52
N ARG A 17 -12.51 -21.27 0.40
CA ARG A 17 -12.83 -20.03 1.14
C ARG A 17 -11.62 -19.41 1.86
N CYS A 18 -10.70 -20.24 2.36
CA CYS A 18 -9.48 -19.76 3.02
C CYS A 18 -8.54 -19.03 2.05
N SER A 19 -8.38 -19.51 0.82
CA SER A 19 -7.54 -18.86 -0.19
C SER A 19 -8.09 -17.50 -0.59
N VAL A 20 -9.42 -17.38 -0.69
CA VAL A 20 -10.11 -16.12 -0.98
C VAL A 20 -9.86 -15.11 0.14
N PHE A 21 -10.00 -15.55 1.39
CA PHE A 21 -9.75 -14.71 2.56
C PHE A 21 -8.29 -14.22 2.60
N TYR A 22 -7.32 -15.14 2.48
CA TYR A 22 -5.91 -14.77 2.52
C TYR A 22 -5.55 -13.77 1.42
N TYR A 23 -6.01 -14.00 0.18
CA TYR A 23 -5.81 -13.03 -0.90
C TYR A 23 -6.45 -11.67 -0.61
N GLY A 24 -7.69 -11.66 -0.12
CA GLY A 24 -8.45 -10.45 0.16
C GLY A 24 -7.77 -9.54 1.20
N VAL A 25 -7.17 -10.11 2.25
CA VAL A 25 -6.51 -9.32 3.31
C VAL A 25 -5.14 -8.76 2.91
N GLY A 26 -4.50 -9.31 1.87
CA GLY A 26 -3.13 -8.93 1.50
C GLY A 26 -2.95 -7.46 1.13
N HIS A 27 -4.01 -6.84 0.61
CA HIS A 27 -3.98 -5.45 0.17
C HIS A 27 -4.29 -4.42 1.26
N MET A 28 -4.62 -4.88 2.46
CA MET A 28 -5.19 -4.03 3.52
C MET A 28 -4.24 -2.93 3.99
N LEU A 29 -2.92 -3.18 4.10
CA LEU A 29 -1.94 -2.13 4.43
C LEU A 29 -1.95 -0.99 3.41
N ASN A 30 -2.04 -1.35 2.12
CA ASN A 30 -2.02 -0.41 1.01
C ASN A 30 -3.29 0.45 0.98
N ASP A 31 -4.44 -0.15 1.31
CA ASP A 31 -5.73 0.54 1.38
C ASP A 31 -5.83 1.48 2.59
N ILE A 32 -5.38 1.05 3.77
CA ILE A 32 -5.37 1.91 4.97
C ILE A 32 -4.49 3.15 4.73
N THR A 33 -3.30 2.94 4.16
CA THR A 33 -2.34 4.02 3.93
C THR A 33 -2.79 4.95 2.80
N SER A 34 -3.40 4.46 1.73
CA SER A 34 -3.95 5.31 0.67
C SER A 34 -5.15 6.13 1.15
N ALA A 35 -6.02 5.53 1.96
CA ALA A 35 -7.13 6.25 2.57
C ALA A 35 -6.61 7.42 3.42
N CYS A 36 -5.57 7.19 4.22
CA CYS A 36 -4.95 8.24 5.03
C CYS A 36 -4.23 9.29 4.19
N TRP A 37 -3.55 8.85 3.13
CA TRP A 37 -2.90 9.72 2.16
C TRP A 37 -3.90 10.71 1.55
N PHE A 38 -5.02 10.23 1.01
CA PHE A 38 -5.99 11.09 0.33
C PHE A 38 -6.83 11.95 1.28
N THR A 39 -7.01 11.53 2.53
CA THR A 39 -7.88 12.24 3.49
C THR A 39 -7.13 13.20 4.41
N TYR A 40 -5.95 12.81 4.90
CA TYR A 40 -5.26 13.52 5.98
C TYR A 40 -3.93 14.14 5.57
N LEU A 41 -3.29 13.72 4.46
CA LEU A 41 -1.97 14.24 4.10
C LEU A 41 -1.96 15.76 3.91
N LEU A 42 -2.88 16.28 3.09
CA LEU A 42 -2.91 17.71 2.80
C LEU A 42 -3.19 18.53 4.05
N VAL A 43 -4.13 18.07 4.88
CA VAL A 43 -4.48 18.71 6.16
C VAL A 43 -3.27 18.73 7.09
N PHE A 44 -2.60 17.59 7.24
CA PHE A 44 -1.37 17.48 8.03
C PHE A 44 -0.28 18.44 7.54
N LEU A 45 0.00 18.47 6.23
CA LEU A 45 1.03 19.34 5.64
C LEU A 45 0.70 20.83 5.85
N THR A 46 -0.57 21.22 5.76
CA THR A 46 -0.98 22.61 6.04
C THR A 46 -0.92 22.94 7.53
N ASP A 47 -1.28 21.99 8.41
CA ASP A 47 -1.26 22.19 9.87
C ASP A 47 0.17 22.38 10.41
N ILE A 48 1.17 21.74 9.78
CA ILE A 48 2.59 21.92 10.12
C ILE A 48 3.21 23.18 9.48
N GLY A 49 2.45 23.95 8.69
CA GLY A 49 2.84 25.26 8.19
C GLY A 49 3.28 25.33 6.72
N LEU A 50 3.12 24.26 5.91
CA LEU A 50 3.31 24.39 4.46
C LEU A 50 2.16 25.19 3.84
N SER A 51 2.48 25.95 2.79
CA SER A 51 1.43 26.58 1.98
C SER A 51 0.58 25.50 1.27
N PRO A 52 -0.70 25.77 0.99
CA PRO A 52 -1.54 24.83 0.23
C PRO A 52 -0.95 24.46 -1.14
N SER A 53 -0.22 25.38 -1.78
CA SER A 53 0.49 25.10 -3.02
C SER A 53 1.64 24.11 -2.84
N ASP A 54 2.44 24.26 -1.78
CA ASP A 54 3.55 23.35 -1.51
C ASP A 54 3.05 21.95 -1.12
N ALA A 55 1.98 21.88 -0.31
CA ALA A 55 1.32 20.61 0.02
C ALA A 55 0.77 19.91 -1.24
N ALA A 56 0.20 20.67 -2.18
CA ALA A 56 -0.25 20.13 -3.47
C ALA A 56 0.92 19.62 -4.32
N VAL A 57 2.08 20.29 -4.32
CA VAL A 57 3.30 19.82 -5.00
C VAL A 57 3.78 18.50 -4.41
N VAL A 58 3.78 18.35 -3.09
CA VAL A 58 4.12 17.09 -2.40
C VAL A 58 3.18 15.97 -2.87
N MET A 59 1.87 16.21 -2.84
CA MET A 59 0.90 15.20 -3.28
C MET A 59 1.06 14.85 -4.76
N LEU A 60 1.27 15.85 -5.63
CA LEU A 60 1.49 15.68 -7.06
C LEU A 60 2.75 14.84 -7.35
N SER A 61 3.84 15.08 -6.62
CA SER A 61 5.08 14.31 -6.76
C SER A 61 4.83 12.81 -6.54
N GLY A 62 4.00 12.46 -5.55
CA GLY A 62 3.53 11.11 -5.34
C GLY A 62 2.76 10.57 -6.54
N GLN A 63 1.78 11.31 -7.07
CA GLN A 63 0.96 10.85 -8.20
C GLN A 63 1.80 10.56 -9.46
N VAL A 64 2.79 11.42 -9.72
CA VAL A 64 3.74 11.21 -10.84
C VAL A 64 4.55 9.94 -10.60
N ALA A 65 5.07 9.75 -9.39
CA ALA A 65 5.83 8.56 -9.04
C ALA A 65 5.00 7.27 -9.14
N ASP A 66 3.73 7.30 -8.71
CA ASP A 66 2.78 6.20 -8.82
C ASP A 66 2.55 5.79 -10.28
N GLY A 67 2.25 6.76 -11.16
CA GLY A 67 2.00 6.51 -12.58
C GLY A 67 3.21 5.90 -13.29
N LEU A 68 4.41 6.43 -13.03
CA LEU A 68 5.65 5.88 -13.59
C LEU A 68 5.92 4.47 -13.05
N THR A 69 5.84 4.30 -11.73
CA THR A 69 6.15 3.03 -11.08
C THR A 69 5.18 1.94 -11.49
N THR A 70 3.89 2.25 -11.68
CA THR A 70 2.90 1.27 -12.13
C THR A 70 3.29 0.64 -13.47
N VAL A 71 3.76 1.44 -14.43
CA VAL A 71 4.22 0.95 -15.74
C VAL A 71 5.49 0.12 -15.59
N PHE A 72 6.50 0.64 -14.90
CA PHE A 72 7.77 -0.07 -14.71
C PHE A 72 7.61 -1.35 -13.91
N ALA A 73 6.86 -1.32 -12.81
CA ALA A 73 6.60 -2.48 -11.96
C ALA A 73 5.81 -3.54 -12.74
N GLY A 74 4.83 -3.16 -13.56
CA GLY A 74 4.11 -4.10 -14.43
C GLY A 74 5.06 -4.87 -15.36
N GLU A 75 5.86 -4.14 -16.14
CA GLU A 75 6.85 -4.73 -17.05
C GLU A 75 7.87 -5.61 -16.32
N LEU A 76 8.38 -5.16 -15.17
CA LEU A 76 9.38 -5.90 -14.39
C LEU A 76 8.80 -7.15 -13.74
N ILE A 77 7.58 -7.07 -13.18
CA ILE A 77 6.89 -8.22 -12.60
C ILE A 77 6.60 -9.25 -13.68
N ASP A 78 6.18 -8.83 -14.87
CA ASP A 78 5.91 -9.74 -15.98
C ASP A 78 7.18 -10.45 -16.46
N ARG A 79 8.34 -9.75 -16.49
CA ARG A 79 9.62 -10.34 -16.90
C ARG A 79 10.28 -11.22 -15.84
N PHE A 80 10.26 -10.80 -14.57
CA PHE A 80 11.01 -11.47 -13.50
C PHE A 80 10.15 -12.40 -12.64
N GLY A 81 8.82 -12.31 -12.72
CA GLY A 81 7.91 -13.04 -11.84
C GLY A 81 8.06 -12.67 -10.36
N HIS A 82 7.68 -13.59 -9.48
CA HIS A 82 7.81 -13.48 -8.02
C HIS A 82 6.92 -12.42 -7.36
N PHE A 83 5.62 -12.45 -7.65
CA PHE A 83 4.62 -11.51 -7.14
C PHE A 83 4.70 -11.26 -5.62
N LYS A 84 4.98 -12.29 -4.81
CA LYS A 84 5.07 -12.14 -3.35
C LYS A 84 6.29 -11.32 -2.93
N VAL A 85 7.43 -11.46 -3.60
CA VAL A 85 8.64 -10.69 -3.29
C VAL A 85 8.40 -9.22 -3.61
N TRP A 86 7.84 -8.92 -4.79
CA TRP A 86 7.46 -7.55 -5.17
C TRP A 86 6.44 -6.95 -4.20
N HIS A 87 5.42 -7.71 -3.81
CA HIS A 87 4.44 -7.29 -2.83
C HIS A 87 5.06 -7.00 -1.47
N LEU A 88 5.96 -7.87 -0.98
CA LEU A 88 6.61 -7.69 0.31
C LEU A 88 7.54 -6.46 0.29
N ALA A 89 8.35 -6.32 -0.77
CA ALA A 89 9.24 -5.18 -0.94
C ALA A 89 8.46 -3.86 -0.96
N GLY A 90 7.36 -3.80 -1.73
CA GLY A 90 6.47 -2.64 -1.77
C GLY A 90 5.83 -2.37 -0.41
N SER A 91 5.35 -3.39 0.30
CA SER A 91 4.73 -3.25 1.63
C SER A 91 5.70 -2.72 2.68
N VAL A 92 6.95 -3.19 2.67
CA VAL A 92 8.01 -2.69 3.55
C VAL A 92 8.34 -1.23 3.20
N LEU A 93 8.43 -0.91 1.91
CA LEU A 93 8.71 0.45 1.45
C LEU A 93 7.59 1.43 1.87
N VAL A 94 6.34 0.99 1.78
CA VAL A 94 5.16 1.72 2.28
C VAL A 94 5.26 1.93 3.79
N GLY A 95 5.53 0.90 4.58
CA GLY A 95 5.62 1.03 6.04
C GLY A 95 6.71 2.00 6.50
N VAL A 96 7.89 1.94 5.88
CA VAL A 96 9.03 2.82 6.21
C VAL A 96 8.78 4.26 5.76
N SER A 97 8.32 4.46 4.53
CA SER A 97 8.08 5.79 3.98
C SER A 97 6.93 6.50 4.69
N PHE A 98 5.81 5.79 4.95
CA PHE A 98 4.66 6.34 5.64
C PHE A 98 5.00 6.72 7.09
N SER A 99 5.80 5.90 7.80
CA SER A 99 6.34 6.27 9.11
C SER A 99 7.21 7.52 9.06
N SER A 100 7.94 7.74 7.96
CA SER A 100 8.84 8.87 7.77
C SER A 100 8.12 10.15 7.38
N VAL A 101 7.02 10.07 6.61
CA VAL A 101 6.18 11.23 6.25
C VAL A 101 5.55 11.85 7.50
N PHE A 102 5.05 11.02 8.43
CA PHE A 102 4.44 11.52 9.66
C PHE A 102 5.45 11.69 10.81
N GLY A 103 6.62 11.06 10.75
CA GLY A 103 7.65 11.08 11.81
C GLY A 103 8.41 12.40 12.00
N GLY A 104 8.00 13.46 11.30
CA GLY A 104 8.63 14.79 11.31
C GLY A 104 9.71 14.94 10.24
N CYS A 105 10.22 16.17 10.07
CA CYS A 105 11.26 16.44 9.07
C CYS A 105 12.63 15.90 9.52
N LEU A 106 12.89 14.60 9.26
CA LEU A 106 14.22 13.98 9.44
C LEU A 106 15.35 14.78 8.77
N PRO A 107 15.17 15.31 7.52
CA PRO A 107 16.17 16.14 6.86
C PRO A 107 16.42 17.48 7.58
N CYS A 108 15.39 18.10 8.15
CA CYS A 108 15.52 19.36 8.88
C CYS A 108 16.34 19.17 10.17
N LYS A 109 16.15 18.05 10.87
CA LYS A 109 16.97 17.68 12.04
C LYS A 109 18.43 17.39 11.71
N LEU A 110 18.71 16.85 10.53
CA LEU A 110 20.08 16.52 10.09
C LEU A 110 20.84 17.73 9.54
N ILE A 111 20.14 18.66 8.88
CA ILE A 111 20.74 19.81 8.18
C ILE A 111 20.70 21.09 9.04
N GLY A 112 19.85 21.16 10.08
CA GLY A 112 19.79 22.29 11.01
C GLY A 112 19.30 23.59 10.38
N SER A 113 18.53 23.51 9.29
CA SER A 113 17.98 24.67 8.57
C SER A 113 16.48 24.49 8.32
N ASP A 114 15.67 25.39 8.87
CA ASP A 114 14.21 25.42 8.74
C ASP A 114 13.76 26.16 7.46
N SER A 115 14.34 25.81 6.31
CA SER A 115 13.89 26.37 5.03
C SER A 115 12.65 25.62 4.53
N VAL A 116 11.57 26.36 4.28
CA VAL A 116 10.32 25.82 3.70
C VAL A 116 10.59 25.02 2.43
N MET A 117 11.53 25.46 1.58
CA MET A 117 11.89 24.75 0.35
C MET A 117 12.50 23.37 0.63
N LEU A 118 13.38 23.27 1.64
CA LEU A 118 14.00 22.01 2.04
C LEU A 118 12.97 21.03 2.63
N GLN A 119 12.03 21.57 3.41
CA GLN A 119 10.93 20.80 3.98
C GLN A 119 10.01 20.23 2.89
N THR A 120 9.60 21.05 1.91
CA THR A 120 8.78 20.63 0.76
C THR A 120 9.49 19.57 -0.08
N ILE A 121 10.79 19.73 -0.35
CA ILE A 121 11.59 18.72 -1.06
C ILE A 121 11.65 17.42 -0.27
N GLY A 122 11.92 17.48 1.03
CA GLY A 122 11.97 16.31 1.90
C GLY A 122 10.66 15.53 1.90
N TYR A 123 9.53 16.20 2.09
CA TYR A 123 8.22 15.57 2.02
C TYR A 123 7.91 15.03 0.63
N SER A 124 8.28 15.72 -0.44
CA SER A 124 8.09 15.26 -1.83
C SER A 124 8.86 13.97 -2.12
N VAL A 125 10.09 13.83 -1.60
CA VAL A 125 10.88 12.60 -1.77
C VAL A 125 10.22 11.43 -1.04
N PHE A 126 9.81 11.60 0.22
CA PHE A 126 9.14 10.52 0.95
C PHE A 126 7.76 10.19 0.37
N ALA A 127 7.03 11.19 -0.12
CA ALA A 127 5.79 11.05 -0.88
C ALA A 127 5.98 10.18 -2.13
N ALA A 128 7.01 10.48 -2.93
CA ALA A 128 7.33 9.69 -4.11
C ALA A 128 7.69 8.25 -3.74
N ILE A 129 8.53 8.04 -2.73
CA ILE A 129 8.92 6.69 -2.27
C ILE A 129 7.70 5.89 -1.76
N PHE A 130 6.81 6.54 -1.02
CA PHE A 130 5.55 5.93 -0.57
C PHE A 130 4.71 5.45 -1.74
N ASN A 131 4.50 6.31 -2.74
CA ASN A 131 3.71 5.95 -3.92
C ASN A 131 4.39 4.90 -4.81
N VAL A 132 5.72 4.87 -4.88
CA VAL A 132 6.48 3.78 -5.52
C VAL A 132 6.16 2.44 -4.85
N GLY A 133 6.24 2.38 -3.51
CA GLY A 133 5.94 1.18 -2.75
C GLY A 133 4.47 0.75 -2.89
N TRP A 134 3.57 1.74 -2.88
CA TRP A 134 2.14 1.53 -3.03
C TRP A 134 1.81 0.93 -4.41
N ALA A 135 2.34 1.52 -5.48
CA ALA A 135 2.16 1.05 -6.86
C ALA A 135 2.70 -0.38 -7.03
N ALA A 136 3.91 -0.64 -6.55
CA ALA A 136 4.52 -1.97 -6.64
C ALA A 136 3.69 -3.06 -5.93
N THR A 137 3.13 -2.73 -4.76
CA THR A 137 2.25 -3.63 -4.01
C THR A 137 0.92 -3.86 -4.73
N GLN A 138 0.35 -2.80 -5.30
CA GLN A 138 -0.92 -2.86 -6.03
C GLN A 138 -0.83 -3.68 -7.30
N VAL A 139 0.17 -3.42 -8.14
CA VAL A 139 0.37 -4.17 -9.39
C VAL A 139 0.65 -5.64 -9.10
N SER A 140 1.55 -5.93 -8.17
CA SER A 140 1.88 -7.33 -7.81
C SER A 140 0.70 -8.10 -7.22
N HIS A 141 -0.13 -7.47 -6.38
CA HIS A 141 -1.34 -8.09 -5.84
C HIS A 141 -2.37 -8.37 -6.94
N MET A 142 -2.68 -7.37 -7.78
CA MET A 142 -3.69 -7.49 -8.82
C MET A 142 -3.30 -8.48 -9.92
N SER A 143 -2.03 -8.53 -10.31
CA SER A 143 -1.54 -9.50 -11.31
C SER A 143 -1.62 -10.94 -10.78
N MET A 144 -1.48 -11.15 -9.47
CA MET A 144 -1.52 -12.48 -8.84
C MET A 144 -2.88 -13.17 -9.02
N VAL A 145 -3.99 -12.42 -9.11
CA VAL A 145 -5.35 -12.99 -9.28
C VAL A 145 -5.44 -13.88 -10.52
N ASN A 146 -4.75 -13.49 -11.60
CA ASN A 146 -4.80 -14.18 -12.88
C ASN A 146 -4.04 -15.51 -12.84
N CYS A 147 -3.04 -15.62 -11.95
CA CYS A 147 -2.26 -16.83 -11.74
C CYS A 147 -2.89 -17.78 -10.71
N ILE A 148 -3.76 -17.28 -9.82
CA ILE A 148 -4.43 -18.10 -8.80
C ILE A 148 -5.60 -18.90 -9.39
N THR A 149 -6.34 -18.34 -10.34
CA THR A 149 -7.48 -19.02 -10.94
C THR A 149 -7.72 -18.59 -12.39
N LEU A 150 -8.07 -19.56 -13.24
CA LEU A 150 -8.53 -19.33 -14.61
C LEU A 150 -10.05 -19.17 -14.69
N ASN A 151 -10.77 -19.49 -13.61
CA ASN A 151 -12.22 -19.41 -13.55
C ASN A 151 -12.69 -17.97 -13.29
N SER A 152 -13.47 -17.41 -14.22
CA SER A 152 -13.99 -16.04 -14.16
C SER A 152 -14.84 -15.79 -12.91
N THR A 153 -15.67 -16.74 -12.49
CA THR A 153 -16.47 -16.63 -11.26
C THR A 153 -15.58 -16.53 -10.02
N SER A 154 -14.51 -17.33 -9.96
CA SER A 154 -13.56 -17.29 -8.84
C SER A 154 -12.77 -15.97 -8.81
N ARG A 155 -12.42 -15.39 -9.96
CA ARG A 155 -11.81 -14.05 -10.04
C ARG A 155 -12.75 -12.96 -9.51
N VAL A 156 -14.03 -13.03 -9.87
CA VAL A 156 -15.05 -12.09 -9.36
C VAL A 156 -15.17 -12.20 -7.83
N VAL A 157 -15.16 -13.42 -7.28
CA VAL A 157 -15.20 -13.63 -5.83
C VAL A 157 -13.96 -13.06 -5.13
N LEU A 158 -12.76 -13.28 -5.69
CA LEU A 158 -11.51 -12.68 -5.17
C LEU A 158 -11.54 -11.15 -5.20
N ALA A 159 -11.98 -10.56 -6.32
CA ALA A 159 -12.11 -9.12 -6.47
C ALA A 159 -13.14 -8.52 -5.50
N SER A 160 -14.29 -9.18 -5.35
CA SER A 160 -15.34 -8.79 -4.39
C SER A 160 -14.83 -8.84 -2.96
N CYS A 161 -14.11 -9.90 -2.58
CA CYS A 161 -13.52 -10.04 -1.26
C CYS A 161 -12.48 -8.95 -0.98
N ARG A 162 -11.59 -8.66 -1.94
CA ARG A 162 -10.63 -7.55 -1.86
C ARG A 162 -11.35 -6.22 -1.63
N ASN A 163 -12.36 -5.90 -2.43
CA ASN A 163 -13.12 -4.65 -2.28
C ASN A 163 -13.82 -4.54 -0.92
N ALA A 164 -14.32 -5.65 -0.36
CA ALA A 164 -14.87 -5.66 0.99
C ALA A 164 -13.79 -5.32 2.04
N PHE A 165 -12.59 -5.88 1.91
CA PHE A 165 -11.46 -5.53 2.79
C PHE A 165 -10.99 -4.09 2.60
N THR A 166 -11.03 -3.54 1.40
CA THR A 166 -10.78 -2.11 1.16
C THR A 166 -11.76 -1.22 1.94
N MET A 167 -13.04 -1.59 1.99
CA MET A 167 -14.03 -0.85 2.79
C MET A 167 -13.74 -0.96 4.30
N ILE A 168 -13.35 -2.16 4.76
CA ILE A 168 -12.93 -2.37 6.15
C ILE A 168 -11.68 -1.56 6.49
N ALA A 169 -10.70 -1.53 5.59
CA ALA A 169 -9.47 -0.73 5.72
C ALA A 169 -9.79 0.76 5.91
N ASN A 170 -10.61 1.33 5.01
CA ASN A 170 -11.02 2.73 5.08
C ASN A 170 -11.75 3.05 6.39
N LEU A 171 -12.70 2.20 6.79
CA LEU A 171 -13.44 2.39 8.04
C LEU A 171 -12.52 2.27 9.27
N SER A 172 -11.57 1.33 9.24
CA SER A 172 -10.62 1.12 10.33
C SER A 172 -9.72 2.33 10.54
N LEU A 173 -9.28 2.99 9.47
CA LEU A 173 -8.53 4.24 9.55
C LEU A 173 -9.34 5.32 10.28
N TYR A 174 -10.60 5.54 9.87
CA TYR A 174 -11.43 6.56 10.51
C TYR A 174 -11.71 6.23 11.98
N ALA A 175 -11.88 4.95 12.33
CA ALA A 175 -12.02 4.52 13.71
C ALA A 175 -10.75 4.78 14.53
N VAL A 176 -9.57 4.50 13.96
CA VAL A 176 -8.27 4.79 14.59
C VAL A 176 -8.09 6.30 14.76
N ALA A 177 -8.36 7.09 13.72
CA ALA A 177 -8.27 8.55 13.77
C ALA A 177 -9.19 9.12 14.85
N PHE A 178 -10.45 8.70 14.90
CA PHE A 178 -11.40 9.10 15.92
C PHE A 178 -10.90 8.75 17.34
N ALA A 179 -10.42 7.53 17.54
CA ALA A 179 -9.89 7.11 18.84
C ALA A 179 -8.68 7.96 19.27
N VAL A 180 -7.72 8.18 18.36
CA VAL A 180 -6.51 8.97 18.65
C VAL A 180 -6.86 10.43 18.96
N PHE A 181 -7.77 11.05 18.20
CA PHE A 181 -8.18 12.44 18.45
C PHE A 181 -8.92 12.62 19.78
N ASN A 182 -9.62 11.59 20.28
CA ASN A 182 -10.28 11.64 21.59
C ASN A 182 -9.31 11.39 22.75
N VAL A 183 -8.25 10.60 22.54
CA VAL A 183 -7.29 10.22 23.60
C VAL A 183 -6.15 11.22 23.73
N VAL A 184 -5.65 11.75 22.62
CA VAL A 184 -4.52 12.69 22.59
C VAL A 184 -5.08 14.11 22.53
N GLY A 185 -4.93 14.89 23.61
CA GLY A 185 -5.45 16.25 23.67
C GLY A 185 -4.79 17.20 22.66
N ALA A 186 -5.61 17.96 21.92
CA ALA A 186 -5.17 18.97 20.96
C ALA A 186 -4.85 20.30 21.68
N GLY A 187 -3.66 20.39 22.29
CA GLY A 187 -3.24 21.59 23.04
C GLY A 187 -2.22 22.48 22.30
N THR A 188 -1.40 21.91 21.41
CA THR A 188 -0.28 22.59 20.73
C THR A 188 -0.04 22.00 19.33
N PRO A 189 0.63 22.72 18.40
CA PRO A 189 0.99 22.18 17.09
C PRO A 189 1.82 20.88 17.16
N ALA A 190 2.69 20.76 18.16
CA ALA A 190 3.45 19.54 18.42
C ALA A 190 2.53 18.36 18.87
N ALA A 191 1.41 18.66 19.53
CA ALA A 191 0.42 17.65 19.87
C ALA A 191 -0.34 17.15 18.63
N ILE A 192 -0.60 18.03 17.65
CA ILE A 192 -1.22 17.67 16.36
C ILE A 192 -0.30 16.74 15.58
N GLU A 193 1.00 17.06 15.47
CA GLU A 193 1.98 16.17 14.84
C GLU A 193 2.01 14.80 15.53
N ASN A 194 1.97 14.78 16.87
CA ASN A 194 1.95 13.54 17.64
C ASN A 194 0.66 12.73 17.42
N GLN A 195 -0.51 13.38 17.25
CA GLN A 195 -1.76 12.70 16.90
C GLN A 195 -1.63 11.94 15.56
N TYR A 196 -1.20 12.64 14.51
CA TYR A 196 -1.05 12.03 13.18
C TYR A 196 0.01 10.91 13.18
N ARG A 197 1.08 11.05 13.97
CA ARG A 197 2.07 9.98 14.17
C ARG A 197 1.48 8.72 14.77
N TRP A 198 0.66 8.85 15.82
CA TRP A 198 -0.02 7.71 16.42
C TRP A 198 -1.00 7.05 15.45
N ILE A 199 -1.76 7.84 14.69
CA ILE A 199 -2.65 7.32 13.63
C ILE A 199 -1.84 6.50 12.62
N ALA A 200 -0.71 7.04 12.16
CA ALA A 200 0.15 6.37 11.19
C ALA A 200 0.74 5.06 11.73
N TYR A 201 1.31 5.07 12.95
CA TYR A 201 1.92 3.88 13.53
C TYR A 201 0.91 2.76 13.83
N ILE A 202 -0.25 3.10 14.37
CA ILE A 202 -1.32 2.11 14.62
C ILE A 202 -1.82 1.54 13.28
N SER A 203 -2.01 2.39 12.28
CA SER A 203 -2.44 1.98 10.94
C SER A 203 -1.46 1.05 10.25
N ILE A 204 -0.16 1.37 10.29
CA ILE A 204 0.91 0.51 9.76
C ILE A 204 0.96 -0.81 10.52
N PHE A 205 0.85 -0.79 11.86
CA PHE A 205 0.88 -2.01 12.66
C PHE A 205 -0.26 -2.95 12.28
N ILE A 206 -1.49 -2.44 12.23
CA ILE A 206 -2.68 -3.19 11.80
C ILE A 206 -2.46 -3.76 10.39
N GLY A 207 -2.11 -2.91 9.43
CA GLY A 207 -1.88 -3.32 8.05
C GLY A 207 -0.76 -4.37 7.90
N SER A 208 0.35 -4.22 8.63
CA SER A 208 1.48 -5.14 8.61
C SER A 208 1.10 -6.53 9.13
N CYS A 209 0.24 -6.60 10.16
CA CYS A 209 -0.30 -7.87 10.63
C CYS A 209 -1.06 -8.61 9.51
N PHE A 210 -1.91 -7.90 8.76
CA PHE A 210 -2.65 -8.49 7.64
C PHE A 210 -1.75 -8.89 6.46
N VAL A 211 -0.71 -8.11 6.17
CA VAL A 211 0.32 -8.49 5.20
C VAL A 211 1.04 -9.78 5.64
N GLY A 212 1.35 -9.92 6.93
CA GLY A 212 1.90 -11.16 7.49
C GLY A 212 0.98 -12.36 7.29
N VAL A 213 -0.32 -12.20 7.55
CA VAL A 213 -1.33 -13.24 7.32
C VAL A 213 -1.41 -13.63 5.84
N PHE A 214 -1.38 -12.67 4.93
CA PHE A 214 -1.33 -12.94 3.49
C PHE A 214 -0.09 -13.75 3.10
N HIS A 215 1.09 -13.36 3.60
CA HIS A 215 2.34 -14.04 3.28
C HIS A 215 2.42 -15.47 3.84
N LEU A 216 1.87 -15.71 5.03
CA LEU A 216 1.82 -17.05 5.62
C LEU A 216 0.73 -17.93 4.98
N GLY A 217 -0.40 -17.34 4.59
CA GLY A 217 -1.58 -18.07 4.09
C GLY A 217 -1.57 -18.35 2.59
N THR A 218 -0.89 -17.54 1.78
CA THR A 218 -0.82 -17.74 0.32
C THR A 218 0.39 -18.55 -0.08
N ARG A 219 0.22 -19.55 -0.96
CA ARG A 219 1.36 -20.19 -1.65
C ARG A 219 1.77 -19.32 -2.82
N GLU A 220 3.06 -19.28 -3.12
CA GLU A 220 3.56 -18.54 -4.28
C GLU A 220 2.98 -19.16 -5.57
N PRO A 221 2.18 -18.41 -6.35
CA PRO A 221 1.76 -18.89 -7.65
C PRO A 221 2.99 -18.89 -8.55
N ARG A 222 3.42 -20.09 -8.98
CA ARG A 222 4.46 -20.21 -10.00
C ARG A 222 3.96 -19.51 -11.26
N SER A 223 4.82 -18.70 -11.88
CA SER A 223 4.56 -18.13 -13.19
C SER A 223 4.32 -19.28 -14.18
N ALA A 224 3.05 -19.67 -14.34
CA ALA A 224 2.66 -20.45 -15.49
C ALA A 224 2.88 -19.52 -16.67
N HIS A 225 3.86 -19.86 -17.48
CA HIS A 225 4.28 -19.18 -18.69
C HIS A 225 3.15 -19.29 -19.74
N VAL A 226 1.99 -18.68 -19.46
CA VAL A 226 0.73 -18.85 -20.22
C VAL A 226 0.32 -17.56 -20.93
N LEU A 227 0.97 -16.42 -20.63
CA LEU A 227 0.59 -15.16 -21.27
C LEU A 227 1.13 -14.98 -22.71
N PHE A 228 2.06 -15.82 -23.17
CA PHE A 228 2.66 -15.71 -24.51
C PHE A 228 2.22 -16.77 -25.53
N SER A 229 1.24 -17.62 -25.19
CA SER A 229 0.70 -18.62 -26.14
C SER A 229 -0.66 -18.22 -26.73
N LEU A 230 -1.11 -16.99 -26.52
CA LEU A 230 -2.40 -16.47 -27.02
C LEU A 230 -2.28 -15.22 -27.91
N PHE A 231 -1.08 -14.89 -28.37
CA PHE A 231 -0.85 -13.96 -29.48
C PHE A 231 0.02 -14.61 -30.55
#